data_AF-A0A3N5PX52-F1
#
_entry.id   AF-A0A3N5PX52-F1
#
_cell.length_a   1.000
_cell.length_b   1.000
_cell.length_c   1.000
_cell.angle_alpha   90.00
_cell.angle_beta   90.00
_cell.angle_gamma   90.00
#
_symmetry.space_group_name_H-M   'P 1'
#
loop_
_entity.id
_entity.type
_entity.pdbx_description
1 polymer ?
#
loop_
_entity_poly.entity_id
_entity_poly.type
_entity_poly.pdbx_seq_one_letter_code
_entity_poly.pdbx_strand_id
1 'polypeptide(L)' 'MSDTLLNVKDLHDHFPVYGGVFQRRVAEVKAVDGVTFDIHRGETLGLVGESGCGKTTV' A
#
# COMPACT_ATOMS: atom_id res chain seq x y z
N MET A 1 22.51 -17.13 5.94
CA MET A 1 21.68 -16.03 6.52
C MET A 1 20.90 -15.44 5.35
N SER A 2 19.58 -15.37 5.44
CA SER A 2 18.75 -14.80 4.38
C SER A 2 19.11 -13.33 4.22
N ASP A 3 19.72 -12.94 3.10
CA ASP A 3 20.04 -11.52 2.81
C ASP A 3 18.77 -10.85 2.30
N THR A 4 17.84 -10.58 3.22
CA THR A 4 16.63 -9.82 2.94
C THR A 4 17.01 -8.40 2.54
N LEU A 5 16.66 -8.01 1.32
CA LEU A 5 16.93 -6.69 0.77
C LEU A 5 15.86 -5.68 1.20
N LEU A 6 14.60 -6.10 1.21
CA LEU A 6 13.47 -5.30 1.65
C LEU A 6 12.57 -6.16 2.55
N ASN A 7 12.21 -5.61 3.71
CA ASN A 7 11.23 -6.18 4.63
C ASN A 7 10.13 -5.15 4.84
N VAL A 8 8.92 -5.46 4.38
CA VAL A 8 7.71 -4.63 4.57
C VAL A 8 6.83 -5.34 5.58
N LYS A 9 6.43 -4.63 6.64
CA LYS A 9 5.56 -5.17 7.70
C LYS A 9 4.41 -4.22 7.96
N ASP A 10 3.20 -4.78 7.97
CA ASP A 10 1.95 -4.10 8.32
C ASP A 10 1.84 -2.71 7.68
N LEU A 11 2.07 -2.63 6.36
CA LEU A 11 2.01 -1.36 5.62
C LEU A 11 0.55 -0.90 5.49
N HIS A 12 0.27 0.33 5.93
CA HIS A 12 -1.01 1.00 5.77
C HIS A 12 -0.79 2.34 5.08
N ASP A 13 -1.58 2.61 4.04
CA ASP A 13 -1.66 3.93 3.41
C ASP A 13 -3.12 4.26 3.10
N HIS A 14 -3.66 5.23 3.84
CA HIS A 14 -5.06 5.61 3.82
C HIS A 14 -5.19 7.09 3.44
N PHE A 15 -5.90 7.38 2.36
CA PHE A 15 -6.07 8.72 1.84
C PHE A 15 -7.39 9.34 2.32
N PRO A 16 -7.38 10.53 2.94
CA PRO A 16 -8.60 11.20 3.37
C PRO A 16 -9.40 11.70 2.17
N VAL A 17 -10.72 11.49 2.24
CA VAL A 17 -11.68 12.05 1.29
C VAL A 17 -12.36 13.25 1.94
N TYR A 18 -12.27 14.41 1.28
CA TYR A 18 -12.92 15.65 1.71
C TYR A 18 -14.16 15.92 0.87
N GLY A 19 -15.20 16.45 1.50
CA GLY A 19 -16.48 16.69 0.85
C GLY A 19 -17.34 17.76 1.51
N GLY A 20 -18.40 18.15 0.80
CA GLY A 20 -19.37 19.17 1.21
C GLY A 20 -18.87 20.60 1.03
N VAL A 21 -19.75 21.56 1.33
CA VAL A 21 -19.50 23.01 1.16
C VAL A 21 -18.33 23.49 2.04
N PHE A 22 -18.09 22.83 3.17
CA PHE A 22 -17.04 23.18 4.12
C PHE A 22 -15.77 22.31 4.02
N GLN A 23 -15.62 21.49 2.95
CA GLN A 23 -14.45 20.63 2.73
C GLN A 23 -14.03 19.82 3.97
N ARG A 24 -15.00 19.20 4.65
CA ARG A 24 -14.71 18.38 5.83
C ARG A 24 -14.29 16.98 5.40
N ARG A 25 -13.48 16.31 6.22
CA ARG A 25 -13.17 14.89 6.03
C ARG A 25 -14.47 14.09 6.19
N VAL A 26 -14.82 13.29 5.18
CA VAL A 26 -16.06 12.52 5.13
C VAL A 26 -15.81 11.02 5.03
N ALA A 27 -14.65 10.59 4.53
CA ALA A 27 -14.27 9.18 4.43
C ALA A 27 -12.74 9.04 4.32
N GLU A 28 -12.28 7.80 4.22
CA GLU A 28 -10.91 7.44 3.85
C GLU A 28 -10.92 6.33 2.79
N VAL A 29 -10.02 6.43 1.83
CA VAL A 29 -9.71 5.35 0.88
C VAL A 29 -8.50 4.61 1.42
N LYS A 30 -8.70 3.33 1.75
CA LYS A 30 -7.62 2.43 2.14
C LYS A 30 -6.93 1.90 0.88
N ALA A 31 -5.85 2.54 0.46
CA ALA A 31 -5.10 2.10 -0.71
C ALA A 31 -4.25 0.85 -0.40
N VAL A 32 -3.70 0.79 0.81
CA VAL A 32 -3.01 -0.37 1.38
C VAL A 32 -3.45 -0.55 2.83
N ASP A 33 -3.78 -1.77 3.26
CA ASP A 33 -4.30 -2.06 4.61
C ASP A 33 -3.66 -3.36 5.13
N GLY A 34 -2.50 -3.25 5.79
CA GLY A 34 -1.83 -4.36 6.48
C GLY A 34 -0.99 -5.28 5.59
N VAL A 35 -0.35 -4.74 4.55
CA VAL A 35 0.48 -5.55 3.64
C VAL A 35 1.84 -5.88 4.27
N THR A 36 2.23 -7.16 4.21
CA THR A 36 3.51 -7.68 4.73
C THR A 36 4.16 -8.59 3.70
N PHE A 37 5.41 -8.32 3.34
CA PHE A 37 6.20 -9.18 2.44
C PHE A 37 7.70 -8.89 2.56
N ASP A 38 8.49 -9.83 2.05
CA ASP A 38 9.94 -9.75 1.98
C ASP A 38 10.41 -9.83 0.54
N ILE A 39 11.48 -9.11 0.20
CA ILE A 39 12.22 -9.29 -1.05
C ILE A 39 13.67 -9.60 -0.69
N HIS A 40 14.17 -10.72 -1.18
CA HIS A 40 15.56 -11.13 -0.97
C HIS A 40 16.48 -10.58 -2.05
N ARG A 41 17.78 -10.49 -1.76
CA ARG A 41 18.76 -10.08 -2.77
C ARG A 41 18.72 -11.03 -3.97
N GLY A 42 18.53 -10.46 -5.17
CA GLY A 42 18.47 -11.21 -6.43
C GLY A 42 17.07 -11.72 -6.81
N GLU A 43 16.06 -11.44 -5.98
CA GLU A 43 14.66 -11.76 -6.26
C GLU A 43 14.00 -10.63 -7.08
N THR A 44 13.07 -11.00 -7.97
CA THR A 44 12.19 -10.06 -8.66
C THR A 44 10.76 -10.30 -8.21
N LEU A 45 10.15 -9.29 -7.57
CA LEU A 45 8.75 -9.33 -7.16
C LEU A 45 7.86 -8.68 -8.23
N GLY A 46 6.83 -9.39 -8.69
CA GLY A 46 5.82 -8.86 -9.60
C GLY A 46 4.50 -8.61 -8.88
N LEU A 47 4.07 -7.34 -8.80
CA LEU A 47 2.79 -6.96 -8.20
C LEU A 47 1.71 -6.82 -9.28
N VAL A 48 0.66 -7.63 -9.21
CA VAL A 48 -0.41 -7.72 -10.22
C VAL A 48 -1.80 -7.59 -9.60
N GLY A 49 -2.78 -7.18 -10.39
CA GLY A 49 -4.17 -6.97 -9.94
C GLY A 49 -4.91 -5.95 -10.80
N GLU A 50 -6.22 -5.84 -10.59
CA GLU A 50 -7.13 -4.93 -11.33
C GLU A 50 -6.76 -3.45 -11.14
N SER A 51 -7.21 -2.58 -12.04
CA SER A 51 -6.98 -1.13 -11.91
C SER A 51 -7.58 -0.62 -10.59
N GLY A 52 -6.81 0.17 -9.83
CA GLY A 52 -7.24 0.73 -8.55
C GLY A 52 -7.02 -0.15 -7.31
N CYS A 53 -6.44 -1.35 -7.43
CA CYS A 53 -6.23 -2.24 -6.27
C CYS A 53 -5.04 -1.91 -5.36
N GLY A 54 -4.43 -0.71 -5.48
CA GLY A 54 -3.33 -0.26 -4.62
C GLY A 54 -1.90 -0.58 -5.08
N LYS A 55 -1.69 -1.12 -6.29
CA LYS A 55 -0.35 -1.55 -6.76
C LYS A 55 0.71 -0.44 -6.80
N THR A 56 0.32 0.77 -7.18
CA THR A 56 1.25 1.91 -7.28
C THR A 56 1.53 2.54 -5.92
N THR A 57 0.74 2.16 -4.90
CA THR A 57 0.87 2.66 -3.54
C THR A 57 1.80 1.79 -2.68
N VAL A 58 1.90 0.49 -3.02
CA VAL A 58 2.93 -0.41 -2.48
C VAL A 58 4.27 -0.12 -3.15
#